data_AF-A0A951JZR7-F1
#
_entry.id   AF-A0A951JZR7-F1
#
_cell.length_a   1.000
_cell.length_b   1.000
_cell.length_c   1.000
_cell.angle_alpha   90.00
_cell.angle_beta   90.00
_cell.angle_gamma   90.00
#
_symmetry.space_group_name_H-M   'P 1'
#
loop_
_entity.id
_entity.type
_entity.pdbx_description
1 polymer ?
#
loop_
_entity_poly.entity_id
_entity_poly.type
_entity_poly.pdbx_seq_one_letter_code
_entity_poly.pdbx_strand_id
1 'polypeptide(L)'
;MTPGAGSRPSAVRPRGYGVVVLVRDDVELASWPLLVGGGGDLAAVGRLARLQLAARRHGCSLRLRDACPQLLELLELVGLDAVVPAAGRLGGEVGGEVEGREQGGVEEVVVPDDPVP
;
A
#
# COMPACT_ATOMS: atom_id res chain seq x y z
N MET A 1 31.21 34.05 29.60
CA MET A 1 31.11 32.70 29.00
C MET A 1 29.63 32.42 28.82
N THR A 2 29.14 32.50 27.58
CA THR A 2 27.72 32.36 27.23
C THR A 2 27.54 30.98 26.58
N PRO A 3 26.57 30.15 26.98
CA PRO A 3 26.43 28.82 26.39
C PRO A 3 25.92 28.93 24.95
N GLY A 4 26.56 28.18 24.07
CA GLY A 4 26.32 28.17 22.64
C GLY A 4 24.91 27.71 22.28
N ALA A 5 24.27 28.56 21.47
CA ALA A 5 23.26 28.28 20.46
C ALA A 5 22.49 26.95 20.61
N GLY A 6 21.24 27.09 21.05
CA GLY A 6 20.27 26.02 21.13
C GLY A 6 20.19 25.19 19.84
N SER A 7 20.12 23.88 20.05
CA SER A 7 19.62 22.93 19.08
C SER A 7 18.33 23.50 18.48
N ARG A 8 18.33 23.84 17.20
CA ARG A 8 17.11 24.25 16.49
C ARG A 8 16.23 22.99 16.45
N PRO A 9 15.08 22.93 17.13
CA PRO A 9 14.10 21.92 16.80
C PRO A 9 13.62 22.25 15.38
N SER A 10 14.20 21.57 14.38
CA SER A 10 13.59 21.48 13.07
C SER A 10 12.33 20.67 13.26
N ALA A 11 11.25 21.34 13.66
CA ALA A 11 9.92 20.79 13.61
C ALA A 11 9.61 20.63 12.12
N VAL A 12 10.08 19.53 11.54
CA VAL A 12 9.62 19.04 10.25
C VAL A 12 8.12 18.87 10.42
N ARG A 13 7.37 19.84 9.87
CA ARG A 13 5.91 19.77 9.79
C ARG A 13 5.58 18.39 9.20
N PRO A 14 4.60 17.66 9.75
CA PRO A 14 4.14 16.42 9.14
C PRO A 14 3.89 16.68 7.66
N ARG A 15 4.65 16.01 6.80
CA ARG A 15 4.68 16.32 5.35
C ARG A 15 3.46 15.72 4.65
N GLY A 16 2.81 14.75 5.31
CA GLY A 16 1.50 14.26 4.91
C GLY A 16 0.71 13.63 6.04
N TYR A 17 -0.61 13.68 5.88
CA TYR A 17 -1.60 13.03 6.72
C TYR A 17 -2.59 12.27 5.82
N GLY A 18 -3.26 11.28 6.38
CA GLY A 18 -4.37 10.55 5.76
C GLY A 18 -4.97 9.56 6.75
N VAL A 19 -6.09 8.95 6.43
CA VAL A 19 -6.74 7.90 7.22
C VAL A 19 -6.74 6.61 6.40
N VAL A 20 -6.14 5.57 6.94
CA VAL A 20 -6.19 4.23 6.34
C VAL A 20 -7.44 3.54 6.83
N VAL A 21 -8.21 2.97 5.91
CA VAL A 21 -9.43 2.23 6.19
C VAL A 21 -9.25 0.81 5.69
N LEU A 22 -9.41 -0.16 6.58
CA LEU A 22 -9.50 -1.57 6.24
C LEU A 22 -10.95 -1.93 5.92
N VAL A 23 -11.19 -2.53 4.77
CA VAL A 23 -12.51 -2.86 4.25
C VAL A 23 -12.59 -4.34 3.89
N ARG A 24 -13.74 -4.97 4.17
CA ARG A 24 -14.12 -6.30 3.66
C ARG A 24 -15.56 -6.22 3.18
N ASP A 25 -15.84 -6.67 1.94
CA ASP A 25 -17.19 -6.65 1.36
C ASP A 25 -17.89 -5.27 1.52
N ASP A 26 -17.14 -4.19 1.27
CA ASP A 26 -17.54 -2.78 1.47
C ASP A 26 -17.83 -2.34 2.92
N VAL A 27 -17.65 -3.24 3.91
CA VAL A 27 -17.75 -2.91 5.34
C VAL A 27 -16.41 -2.44 5.87
N GLU A 28 -16.40 -1.24 6.46
CA GLU A 28 -15.26 -0.71 7.21
C GLU A 28 -15.05 -1.53 8.49
N LEU A 29 -13.91 -2.24 8.56
CA LEU A 29 -13.53 -3.05 9.71
C LEU A 29 -12.75 -2.25 10.77
N ALA A 30 -11.92 -1.31 10.30
CA ALA A 30 -11.13 -0.44 11.15
C ALA A 30 -10.60 0.75 10.34
N SER A 31 -10.48 1.91 10.99
CA SER A 31 -9.82 3.09 10.46
C SER A 31 -8.80 3.64 11.44
N TRP A 32 -7.68 4.13 10.91
CA TRP A 32 -6.63 4.72 11.74
C TRP A 32 -5.86 5.81 10.99
N PRO A 33 -5.34 6.82 11.70
CA PRO A 33 -4.56 7.87 11.09
C PRO A 33 -3.21 7.33 10.60
N LEU A 34 -2.86 7.72 9.38
CA LEU A 34 -1.53 7.62 8.83
C LEU A 34 -0.86 8.99 8.95
N LEU A 35 0.05 9.10 9.90
CA LEU A 35 0.88 10.27 10.09
C LEU A 35 2.25 10.03 9.46
N VAL A 36 2.61 10.86 8.49
CA VAL A 36 3.91 10.81 7.83
C VAL A 36 4.82 11.83 8.51
N GLY A 37 5.59 11.38 9.49
CA GLY A 37 6.52 12.19 10.26
C GLY A 37 7.87 11.50 10.46
N GLY A 38 8.97 12.26 10.35
CA GLY A 38 10.32 11.89 10.76
C GLY A 38 11.07 10.82 9.92
N GLY A 39 10.37 9.84 9.35
CA GLY A 39 10.95 8.72 8.59
C GLY A 39 10.89 8.83 7.07
N GLY A 40 10.38 9.96 6.56
CA GLY A 40 10.21 10.19 5.12
C GLY A 40 8.99 9.49 4.51
N ASP A 41 8.49 10.08 3.42
CA ASP A 41 7.23 9.67 2.82
C ASP A 41 7.28 8.24 2.24
N LEU A 42 8.46 7.78 1.79
CA LEU A 42 8.68 6.41 1.29
C LEU A 42 8.56 5.33 2.37
N ALA A 43 8.91 5.62 3.62
CA ALA A 43 8.72 4.66 4.70
C ALA A 43 7.23 4.43 4.98
N ALA A 44 6.39 5.46 4.81
CA ALA A 44 4.94 5.33 4.92
C ALA A 44 4.37 4.52 3.75
N VAL A 45 4.83 4.76 2.52
CA VAL A 45 4.50 3.97 1.32
C VAL A 45 4.79 2.48 1.54
N GLY A 46 6.00 2.13 2.02
CA GLY A 46 6.36 0.74 2.27
C GLY A 46 5.49 0.06 3.34
N ARG A 47 5.05 0.80 4.36
CA ARG A 47 4.10 0.29 5.36
C ARG A 47 2.72 0.03 4.74
N LEU A 48 2.22 0.96 3.92
CA LEU A 48 0.95 0.79 3.21
C LEU A 48 0.97 -0.44 2.29
N ALA A 49 2.05 -0.62 1.52
CA ALA A 49 2.20 -1.78 0.64
C ALA A 49 2.15 -3.11 1.40
N ARG A 50 2.89 -3.20 2.52
CA ARG A 50 2.91 -4.41 3.36
C ARG A 50 1.56 -4.68 4.01
N LEU A 51 0.91 -3.62 4.49
CA LEU A 51 -0.42 -3.70 5.11
C LEU A 51 -1.47 -4.14 4.08
N GLN A 52 -1.42 -3.63 2.85
CA GLN A 52 -2.32 -4.07 1.78
C GLN A 52 -2.09 -5.56 1.48
N LEU A 53 -0.84 -6.00 1.39
CA LEU A 53 -0.54 -7.40 1.14
C LEU A 53 -1.09 -8.30 2.26
N ALA A 54 -0.95 -7.87 3.51
CA ALA A 54 -1.55 -8.56 4.65
C ALA A 54 -3.08 -8.58 4.56
N ALA A 55 -3.71 -7.44 4.26
CA ALA A 55 -5.16 -7.35 4.07
C ALA A 55 -5.67 -8.30 2.97
N ARG A 56 -5.01 -8.31 1.79
CA ARG A 56 -5.38 -9.17 0.66
C ARG A 56 -5.34 -10.65 1.01
N ARG A 57 -4.37 -11.08 1.83
CA ARG A 57 -4.28 -12.48 2.31
C ARG A 57 -5.47 -12.89 3.19
N HIS A 58 -6.17 -11.92 3.77
CA HIS A 58 -7.35 -12.12 4.59
C HIS A 58 -8.66 -11.74 3.88
N GLY A 59 -8.64 -11.56 2.55
CA GLY A 59 -9.83 -11.13 1.79
C GLY A 59 -10.27 -9.68 2.09
N CYS A 60 -9.37 -8.85 2.63
CA CYS A 60 -9.62 -7.45 2.92
C CYS A 60 -8.88 -6.55 1.92
N SER A 61 -9.29 -5.29 1.84
CA SER A 61 -8.63 -4.23 1.06
C SER A 61 -8.40 -2.99 1.93
N LEU A 62 -7.40 -2.18 1.58
CA LEU A 62 -7.23 -0.85 2.18
C LEU A 62 -7.75 0.23 1.24
N ARG A 63 -8.32 1.26 1.84
CA ARG A 63 -8.65 2.54 1.20
C ARG A 63 -7.98 3.66 1.97
N LEU A 64 -7.65 4.74 1.29
CA LEU A 64 -7.06 5.92 1.91
C LEU A 64 -8.06 7.08 1.85
N ARG A 65 -8.40 7.67 2.98
CA ARG A 65 -9.31 8.83 3.10
C ARG A 65 -8.54 10.06 3.56
N ASP A 66 -9.00 11.24 3.15
CA ASP A 66 -8.47 12.53 3.62
C ASP A 66 -6.94 12.65 3.50
N ALA A 67 -6.36 11.99 2.49
CA ALA A 67 -4.93 12.04 2.26
C ALA A 67 -4.53 13.38 1.66
N CYS A 68 -3.41 13.92 2.15
CA CYS A 68 -2.85 15.12 1.57
C CYS A 68 -2.40 14.88 0.12
N PRO A 69 -2.42 15.91 -0.75
CA PRO A 69 -2.02 15.79 -2.14
C PRO A 69 -0.62 15.21 -2.34
N GLN A 70 0.34 15.57 -1.50
CA GLN A 70 1.72 15.10 -1.58
C GLN A 70 1.84 13.59 -1.37
N LEU A 71 1.01 13.02 -0.47
CA LEU A 71 0.96 11.58 -0.26
C LEU A 71 0.33 10.87 -1.45
N LEU A 72 -0.71 11.47 -2.05
CA LEU A 72 -1.35 10.93 -3.25
C LEU A 72 -0.40 10.94 -4.46
N GLU A 73 0.30 12.05 -4.69
CA GLU A 73 1.32 12.16 -5.74
C GLU A 73 2.44 11.12 -5.56
N LEU A 74 2.88 10.89 -4.32
CA LEU A 74 3.88 9.87 -4.05
C LEU A 74 3.35 8.46 -4.31
N LEU A 75 2.11 8.17 -3.91
CA LEU A 75 1.49 6.87 -4.16
C LEU A 75 1.32 6.61 -5.66
N GLU A 76 0.99 7.63 -6.44
CA GLU A 76 0.93 7.56 -7.91
C GLU A 76 2.31 7.33 -8.52
N LEU A 77 3.33 8.08 -8.07
CA LEU A 77 4.71 7.93 -8.56
C LEU A 77 5.26 6.51 -8.35
N VAL A 78 4.86 5.84 -7.26
CA VAL A 78 5.29 4.47 -6.92
C VAL A 78 4.28 3.39 -7.37
N GLY A 79 3.21 3.76 -8.06
CA GLY A 79 2.20 2.84 -8.59
C GLY A 79 1.34 2.13 -7.53
N LEU A 80 1.19 2.71 -6.34
CA LEU A 80 0.34 2.19 -5.26
C LEU A 80 -1.04 2.85 -5.19
N ASP A 81 -1.33 3.84 -6.01
CA ASP A 81 -2.63 4.50 -6.09
C ASP A 81 -3.76 3.55 -6.56
N ALA A 82 -3.45 2.64 -7.49
CA ALA A 82 -4.37 1.57 -7.89
C ALA A 82 -4.53 0.47 -6.82
N VAL A 83 -3.55 0.37 -5.91
CA VAL A 83 -3.49 -0.68 -4.89
C VAL A 83 -4.17 -0.26 -3.59
N VAL A 84 -4.09 1.04 -3.25
CA VAL A 84 -4.74 1.68 -2.11
C VAL A 84 -5.51 2.90 -2.65
N PRO A 85 -6.74 2.71 -3.14
CA PRO A 85 -7.51 3.78 -3.74
C PRO A 85 -7.80 4.90 -2.73
N ALA A 86 -7.62 6.13 -3.18
CA ALA A 86 -7.91 7.33 -2.41
C ALA A 86 -9.39 7.73 -2.57
N ALA A 87 -10.13 7.76 -1.47
CA ALA A 87 -11.49 8.27 -1.42
C ALA A 87 -11.46 9.80 -1.63
N GLY A 88 -11.71 10.24 -2.86
CA GLY A 88 -11.72 11.67 -3.21
C GLY A 88 -11.26 11.98 -4.63
N ARG A 89 -10.52 11.09 -5.32
CA ARG A 89 -10.35 11.17 -6.77
C ARG A 89 -11.63 10.65 -7.43
N LEU A 90 -12.53 11.56 -7.80
CA LEU A 90 -13.70 11.23 -8.62
C LEU A 90 -13.23 10.59 -9.94
N GLY A 91 -13.45 9.29 -10.10
CA GLY A 91 -13.28 8.61 -11.39
C GLY A 91 -12.89 7.15 -11.25
N GLY A 92 -13.88 6.27 -11.35
CA GLY A 92 -13.68 4.87 -11.72
C GLY A 92 -13.51 3.94 -10.52
N GLU A 93 -14.62 3.33 -10.14
CA GLU A 93 -14.66 1.92 -9.76
C GLU A 93 -13.84 1.11 -10.79
N VAL A 94 -12.54 0.94 -10.53
CA VAL A 94 -11.77 -0.17 -11.10
C VAL A 94 -12.22 -1.39 -10.34
N GLY A 95 -13.40 -1.88 -10.71
CA GLY A 95 -13.76 -3.28 -10.53
C GLY A 95 -12.72 -4.08 -11.30
N GLY A 96 -11.61 -4.37 -10.64
CA GLY A 96 -10.70 -5.41 -11.09
C GLY A 96 -11.46 -6.71 -10.94
N GLU A 97 -12.25 -7.03 -11.96
CA GLU A 97 -12.58 -8.41 -12.29
C GLU A 97 -11.24 -9.14 -12.19
N VAL A 98 -11.13 -10.01 -11.18
CA VAL A 98 -10.08 -11.00 -11.14
C VAL A 98 -10.32 -11.86 -12.37
N GLU A 99 -9.71 -11.50 -13.50
CA GLU A 99 -9.61 -12.39 -14.66
C GLU A 99 -9.18 -13.73 -14.10
N GLY A 100 -10.07 -14.70 -14.27
CA GLY A 100 -9.87 -16.05 -13.83
C GLY A 100 -8.50 -16.47 -14.30
N ARG A 101 -7.58 -16.61 -13.33
CA ARG A 101 -6.36 -17.35 -13.55
C ARG A 101 -6.82 -18.78 -13.79
N GLU A 102 -7.12 -19.10 -15.05
CA GLU A 102 -7.02 -20.46 -15.53
C GLU A 102 -5.61 -20.88 -15.12
N GLN A 103 -5.56 -21.73 -14.09
CA GLN A 103 -4.35 -22.42 -13.71
C GLN A 103 -4.03 -23.29 -14.91
N GLY A 104 -3.22 -22.76 -15.83
CA GLY A 104 -2.60 -23.54 -16.89
C GLY A 104 -1.89 -24.68 -16.19
N GLY A 105 -2.45 -25.88 -16.32
CA GLY A 105 -1.85 -27.10 -15.83
C GLY A 105 -0.44 -27.16 -16.38
N VAL A 106 0.54 -27.14 -15.49
CA VAL A 106 1.89 -27.54 -15.86
C VAL A 106 1.81 -29.02 -16.22
N GLU A 107 1.77 -29.35 -17.51
CA GLU A 107 2.11 -30.70 -17.94
C GLU A 107 3.59 -30.90 -17.59
N GLU A 108 3.82 -31.53 -16.44
CA GLU A 108 5.10 -32.14 -16.13
C GLU A 108 5.34 -33.25 -17.16
N VAL A 109 6.06 -32.91 -18.23
CA VAL A 109 6.61 -33.88 -19.17
C VAL A 109 7.69 -34.66 -18.40
N VAL A 110 7.32 -35.84 -17.90
CA VAL A 110 8.29 -36.86 -17.52
C VAL A 110 8.98 -37.31 -18.81
N VAL A 111 10.25 -36.94 -18.96
CA VAL A 111 11.15 -37.57 -19.91
C VAL A 111 11.50 -38.96 -19.35
N PRO A 112 11.11 -40.07 -19.99
CA PRO A 112 11.61 -41.37 -19.60
C PRO A 112 13.00 -41.54 -20.22
N ASP A 113 14.04 -41.61 -19.39
CA ASP A 113 15.36 -42.05 -19.83
C ASP A 113 15.66 -43.44 -19.24
N ASP A 114 15.47 -44.42 -20.14
CA ASP A 114 16.17 -45.69 -20.42
C ASP A 114 16.49 -46.73 -19.30
N PRO A 115 16.40 -48.05 -19.61
CA PRO A 115 16.41 -49.15 -18.67
C PRO A 115 17.83 -49.58 -18.24
N VAL A 116 17.90 -50.19 -17.06
CA VAL A 116 19.11 -50.78 -16.49
C VAL A 116 19.40 -52.13 -17.20
N PRO A 117 20.66 -52.42 -17.58
CA PRO A 117 21.04 -53.60 -18.38
C PRO A 117 20.83 -54.95 -17.70
#